data_AF-A0A0J1FWC6-F1
#
_entry.id   AF-A0A0J1FWC6-F1
#
_cell.length_a   1.000
_cell.length_b   1.000
_cell.length_c   1.000
_cell.angle_alpha   90.00
_cell.angle_beta   90.00
_cell.angle_gamma   90.00
#
_symmetry.space_group_name_H-M   'P 1'
#
loop_
_entity.id
_entity.type
_entity.pdbx_description
1 polymer ?
#
loop_
_entity_poly.entity_id
_entity_poly.type
_entity_poly.pdbx_seq_one_letter_code
_entity_poly.pdbx_strand_id
1 'polypeptide(L)' 'MKNVTALIAALEAEIGADAVLTAESDLAPFTEDWRGRYKGPAAAVVQPSNTAQVAAVVRLCAAYGVPVLPQGGNTSLCAG' A
#
# COMPACT_ATOMS: atom_id res chain seq x y z
N MET A 1 -16.21 1.17 -1.44
CA MET A 1 -15.53 0.75 -0.19
C MET A 1 -15.54 -0.77 0.06
N LYS A 2 -16.58 -1.54 -0.30
CA LYS A 2 -16.60 -3.01 -0.10
C LYS A 2 -15.39 -3.76 -0.68
N ASN A 3 -14.88 -3.32 -1.84
CA ASN A 3 -13.70 -3.95 -2.48
C ASN A 3 -12.40 -3.75 -1.69
N VAL A 4 -12.26 -2.64 -0.95
CA VAL A 4 -11.02 -2.33 -0.22
C VAL A 4 -10.91 -3.18 1.03
N THR A 5 -11.99 -3.32 1.81
CA THR A 5 -11.98 -4.20 2.99
C THR A 5 -11.74 -5.66 2.61
N ALA A 6 -12.36 -6.14 1.52
CA ALA A 6 -12.13 -7.49 1.02
C ALA A 6 -10.71 -7.69 0.49
N LEU A 7 -10.13 -6.66 -0.15
CA LEU A 7 -8.74 -6.68 -0.60
C LEU A 7 -7.76 -6.75 0.58
N ILE A 8 -7.96 -5.94 1.63
CA ILE A 8 -7.09 -5.94 2.82
C ILE A 8 -7.06 -7.34 3.44
N ALA A 9 -8.23 -7.96 3.65
CA ALA A 9 -8.28 -9.33 4.17
C ALA A 9 -7.58 -10.35 3.26
N ALA A 10 -7.70 -10.21 1.92
CA ALA A 10 -7.00 -11.08 0.98
C ALA A 10 -5.47 -10.87 1.00
N LEU A 11 -5.01 -9.63 1.17
CA LEU A 11 -3.59 -9.30 1.31
C LEU A 11 -3.03 -9.89 2.60
N GLU A 12 -3.71 -9.68 3.74
CA GLU A 12 -3.29 -10.24 5.04
C GLU A 12 -3.18 -11.77 4.99
N ALA A 13 -4.11 -12.44 4.30
CA ALA A 13 -4.07 -13.89 4.13
C ALA A 13 -2.92 -14.38 3.23
N GLU A 14 -2.56 -13.62 2.19
CA GLU A 14 -1.54 -14.00 1.20
C GLU A 14 -0.11 -13.72 1.68
N ILE A 15 0.11 -12.59 2.36
CA ILE A 15 1.46 -12.11 2.72
C ILE A 15 1.69 -11.93 4.22
N GLY A 16 0.66 -12.14 5.04
CA GLY A 16 0.70 -11.98 6.49
C GLY A 16 0.18 -10.61 6.95
N ALA A 17 -0.51 -10.59 8.09
CA ALA A 17 -1.11 -9.38 8.66
C ALA A 17 -0.06 -8.31 9.02
N ASP A 18 1.12 -8.73 9.50
CA ASP A 18 2.21 -7.81 9.87
C ASP A 18 2.77 -7.03 8.66
N ALA A 19 2.52 -7.51 7.43
CA ALA A 19 2.93 -6.85 6.20
C ALA A 19 1.87 -5.91 5.61
N VAL A 20 0.71 -5.75 6.27
CA VAL A 20 -0.40 -4.90 5.81
C VAL A 20 -0.75 -3.88 6.89
N LEU A 21 -0.28 -2.66 6.72
CA LEU A 21 -0.53 -1.56 7.65
C LEU A 21 -1.83 -0.85 7.28
N THR A 22 -2.72 -0.66 8.25
CA THR A 22 -4.02 0.02 8.05
C THR A 22 -4.32 1.09 9.09
N ALA A 23 -3.58 1.10 10.21
CA ALA A 23 -3.73 2.12 11.24
C ALA A 23 -3.24 3.49 10.74
N GLU A 24 -3.98 4.55 11.04
CA GLU A 24 -3.66 5.90 10.58
C GLU A 24 -2.24 6.35 10.97
N SER A 25 -1.79 5.99 12.18
CA SER A 25 -0.42 6.27 12.66
C SER A 25 0.66 5.62 11.79
N ASP A 26 0.39 4.43 11.27
CA ASP A 26 1.35 3.64 10.50
C ASP A 26 1.37 4.08 9.03
N LEU A 27 0.25 4.62 8.54
CA LEU A 27 0.12 5.18 7.19
C LEU A 27 0.73 6.58 7.06
N ALA A 28 0.77 7.34 8.15
CA ALA A 28 1.22 8.74 8.15
C ALA A 28 2.60 8.96 7.49
N PRO A 29 3.64 8.12 7.70
CA PRO A 29 4.94 8.30 7.07
C PRO A 29 4.97 8.07 5.55
N PHE A 30 3.96 7.41 4.99
CA PHE A 30 3.90 7.00 3.58
C PHE A 30 2.98 7.90 2.75
N THR A 31 2.07 8.63 3.41
CA THR A 31 0.99 9.40 2.78
C THR A 31 1.36 10.86 2.52
N GLU A 32 2.55 11.29 2.93
CA GLU A 32 3.10 12.61 2.68
C GLU A 32 4.48 12.49 2.02
N ASP A 33 4.75 13.35 1.05
CA ASP A 33 6.05 13.36 0.38
C ASP A 33 7.18 13.86 1.31
N TRP A 34 8.43 13.59 0.93
CA TRP A 34 9.62 14.02 1.69
C TRP A 34 9.72 15.53 1.95
N ARG A 35 9.09 16.36 1.12
CA ARG A 35 9.14 17.83 1.19
C ARG A 35 7.94 18.42 1.95
N GLY A 36 7.00 17.60 2.39
CA GLY A 36 5.72 18.02 2.98
C GLY A 36 4.82 18.80 2.02
N ARG A 37 4.92 18.58 0.70
CA ARG A 37 4.14 19.35 -0.29
C ARG A 37 2.86 18.65 -0.72
N TYR A 38 2.93 17.34 -0.91
CA TYR A 38 1.80 16.52 -1.34
C TYR A 38 1.45 15.53 -0.24
N LYS A 39 0.16 15.50 0.12
CA LYS A 39 -0.42 14.55 1.05
C LYS A 39 -1.68 13.92 0.44
N GLY A 40 -1.76 12.59 0.49
CA GLY A 40 -2.88 11.84 -0.09
C GLY A 40 -3.28 10.65 0.79
N PRO A 41 -4.57 10.27 0.83
CA PRO A 41 -5.01 9.15 1.63
C PRO A 41 -4.54 7.81 1.02
N ALA A 42 -4.25 6.85 1.87
CA ALA A 42 -4.03 5.45 1.49
C ALA A 42 -4.99 4.55 2.28
N ALA A 43 -5.47 3.47 1.65
CA ALA A 43 -6.28 2.47 2.35
C ALA A 43 -5.42 1.49 3.15
N ALA A 44 -4.22 1.19 2.66
CA ALA A 44 -3.24 0.34 3.31
C ALA A 44 -1.84 0.64 2.76
N VAL A 45 -0.80 0.32 3.53
CA VAL A 45 0.59 0.18 3.07
C VAL A 45 0.96 -1.28 3.16
N VAL A 46 1.57 -1.81 2.10
CA VAL A 46 1.88 -3.24 1.97
C VAL A 46 3.40 -3.42 1.85
N GLN A 47 3.98 -4.26 2.70
CA GLN A 47 5.44 -4.46 2.82
C GLN A 47 5.86 -5.90 2.47
N PRO A 48 5.84 -6.28 1.17
CA PRO A 48 6.22 -7.62 0.75
C PRO A 48 7.71 -7.90 0.97
N SER A 49 8.04 -9.11 1.41
CA SER A 49 9.41 -9.56 1.73
C SER A 49 10.17 -10.12 0.53
N ASN A 50 9.48 -10.45 -0.56
CA ASN A 50 10.06 -11.07 -1.74
C ASN A 50 9.23 -10.76 -3.00
N THR A 51 9.79 -11.08 -4.17
CA THR A 51 9.19 -10.78 -5.48
C THR A 51 7.91 -11.56 -5.76
N ALA A 52 7.74 -12.77 -5.19
CA ALA A 52 6.50 -13.54 -5.35
C ALA A 52 5.33 -12.85 -4.64
N GLN A 53 5.58 -12.32 -3.43
CA GLN A 53 4.60 -11.52 -2.69
C GLN A 53 4.26 -10.22 -3.43
N VAL A 54 5.26 -9.51 -3.99
CA VAL A 54 5.01 -8.32 -4.84
C VAL A 54 4.06 -8.66 -5.99
N ALA A 55 4.32 -9.77 -6.70
CA ALA A 55 3.46 -10.20 -7.79
C ALA A 55 2.04 -10.55 -7.31
N ALA A 56 1.90 -11.15 -6.13
CA ALA A 56 0.60 -11.45 -5.55
C ALA A 56 -0.20 -10.18 -5.20
N VAL A 57 0.44 -9.19 -4.59
CA VAL A 57 -0.17 -7.88 -4.27
C VAL A 57 -0.70 -7.21 -5.54
N VAL A 58 0.11 -7.12 -6.60
CA VAL A 58 -0.31 -6.50 -7.86
C VAL A 58 -1.51 -7.24 -8.48
N ARG A 59 -1.49 -8.58 -8.48
CA ARG A 59 -2.61 -9.40 -8.99
C ARG A 59 -3.89 -9.17 -8.18
N LEU A 60 -3.81 -9.15 -6.85
CA LEU A 60 -4.96 -8.90 -5.99
C LEU A 60 -5.51 -7.49 -6.20
N CYS A 61 -4.67 -6.46 -6.16
CA CYS A 61 -5.12 -5.09 -6.42
C CYS A 61 -5.81 -4.94 -7.78
N ALA A 62 -5.27 -5.56 -8.84
CA ALA A 62 -5.92 -5.59 -10.15
C ALA A 62 -7.28 -6.31 -10.13
N ALA A 63 -7.38 -7.48 -9.48
CA ALA A 63 -8.61 -8.25 -9.37
C ALA A 63 -9.73 -7.50 -8.61
N TYR A 64 -9.36 -6.72 -7.59
CA TYR A 64 -10.31 -5.92 -6.80
C TYR A 64 -10.54 -4.51 -7.37
N GLY A 65 -9.80 -4.11 -8.42
CA GLY A 65 -9.90 -2.80 -9.07
C GLY A 65 -9.37 -1.65 -8.21
N VAL A 66 -8.34 -1.89 -7.40
CA VAL A 66 -7.74 -0.91 -6.50
C VAL A 66 -6.39 -0.46 -7.07
N PRO A 67 -6.13 0.86 -7.21
CA PRO A 67 -4.87 1.37 -7.71
C PRO A 67 -3.71 1.07 -6.76
N VAL A 68 -2.50 0.96 -7.31
CA VAL A 68 -1.26 0.70 -6.56
C VAL A 68 -0.28 1.84 -6.80
N LEU A 69 0.30 2.38 -5.72
CA LEU A 69 1.40 3.34 -5.76
C LEU A 69 2.67 2.64 -5.23
N PRO A 70 3.64 2.29 -6.09
CA PRO A 70 4.91 1.75 -5.62
C PRO A 70 5.76 2.86 -4.99
N GLN A 71 6.23 2.63 -3.76
CA GLN A 71 7.03 3.59 -3.01
C GLN A 71 8.32 2.94 -2.51
N GLY A 72 9.46 3.58 -2.79
CA GLY A 72 10.77 3.21 -2.24
C GLY A 72 11.10 4.05 -1.01
N GLY A 73 12.21 4.80 -1.06
CA GLY A 73 12.64 5.67 0.05
C GLY A 73 11.83 6.96 0.24
N ASN A 74 10.73 7.16 -0.50
CA ASN A 74 9.87 8.35 -0.45
C ASN A 74 10.56 9.70 -0.76
N THR A 75 11.71 9.73 -1.44
CA THR A 75 12.52 10.96 -1.67
C THR A 75 12.27 11.68 -3.00
N SER A 76 11.17 11.38 -3.70
CA SER A 76 10.87 12.02 -5.00
C SER A 76 10.69 13.53 -4.86
N LEU A 77 11.17 14.29 -5.87
CA LEU A 77 11.00 15.75 -5.92
C LEU A 77 9.82 16.21 -6.79
N CYS A 78 9.13 15.27 -7.46
CA CYS A 78 8.18 15.56 -8.54
C CYS A 78 6.79 14.90 -8.36
N ALA A 79 6.44 14.36 -7.19
CA ALA A 79 5.18 13.64 -6.93
C ALA A 79 4.91 12.49 -7.91
N GLY A 80 5.46 11.31 -7.59
CA GLY A 80 5.36 10.10 -8.41
C GLY A 80 3.97 9.52 -8.55
#